data_AF-A0A0Q0XG46-F1
#
_entry.id   AF-A0A0Q0XG46-F1
#
_cell.length_a   1.000
_cell.length_b   1.000
_cell.length_c   1.000
_cell.angle_alpha   90.00
_cell.angle_beta   90.00
_cell.angle_gamma   90.00
#
_symmetry.space_group_name_H-M   'P 1'
#
loop_
_entity.id
_entity.type
_entity.pdbx_description
1 polymer ?
#
loop_
_entity_poly.entity_id
_entity_poly.type
_entity_poly.pdbx_seq_one_letter_code
_entity_poly.pdbx_strand_id
1 'polypeptide(L)' 'MLESGLKRSDFITTENYHIRLKPNKAKELIEKIRDNFNKRYVLKGKQHTLKNITFENVREFSNCRDNNLRPINSDA' A
#
# COMPACT_ATOMS: atom_id res chain seq x y z
N MET A 1 -11.83 -4.22 -19.24
CA MET A 1 -13.01 -4.00 -18.38
C MET A 1 -12.56 -4.03 -16.93
N LEU A 2 -12.70 -2.94 -16.17
CA LEU A 2 -12.62 -3.00 -14.70
C LEU A 2 -14.02 -3.36 -14.19
N GLU A 3 -14.41 -4.61 -14.35
CA GLU A 3 -15.56 -5.15 -13.62
C GLU A 3 -15.10 -5.46 -12.19
N SER A 4 -15.11 -4.44 -11.33
CA SER A 4 -14.75 -4.57 -9.92
C SER A 4 -15.68 -5.50 -9.12
N GLY A 5 -16.77 -5.97 -9.75
CA GLY A 5 -17.84 -6.72 -9.10
C GLY A 5 -18.60 -5.90 -8.04
N LEU A 6 -18.37 -4.58 -7.98
CA LEU A 6 -19.04 -3.67 -7.05
C LEU A 6 -20.41 -3.28 -7.59
N LYS A 7 -21.42 -3.35 -6.74
CA LYS A 7 -22.79 -2.95 -7.06
C LYS A 7 -23.16 -1.70 -6.29
N ARG A 8 -24.11 -0.90 -6.80
CA ARG A 8 -24.65 0.28 -6.08
C ARG A 8 -25.18 -0.09 -4.69
N SER A 9 -25.71 -1.31 -4.54
CA SER A 9 -26.18 -1.87 -3.28
C SER A 9 -25.11 -2.02 -2.20
N ASP A 10 -23.82 -2.01 -2.57
CA ASP A 10 -22.69 -2.16 -1.64
C ASP A 10 -22.32 -0.85 -0.94
N PHE A 11 -23.00 0.25 -1.29
CA PHE A 11 -22.73 1.59 -0.78
C PHE A 11 -23.94 2.15 -0.03
N ILE A 12 -23.67 3.14 0.82
CA ILE A 12 -24.66 4.01 1.46
C ILE A 12 -24.34 5.47 1.13
N THR A 13 -25.38 6.28 0.99
CA THR A 13 -25.25 7.74 0.91
C THR A 13 -25.61 8.30 2.29
N THR A 14 -24.72 9.10 2.85
CA THR A 14 -24.98 9.82 4.11
C THR A 14 -25.84 11.06 3.88
N GLU A 15 -26.38 11.64 4.95
CA GLU A 15 -27.17 12.89 4.89
C GLU A 15 -26.40 14.04 4.24
N ASN A 16 -25.08 14.10 4.45
CA ASN A 16 -24.18 15.07 3.82
C ASN A 16 -23.75 14.66 2.39
N TYR A 17 -24.51 13.80 1.72
CA TYR A 17 -24.29 13.32 0.36
C TYR A 17 -22.95 12.57 0.10
N HIS A 18 -22.18 12.24 1.13
CA HIS A 18 -21.00 11.39 0.97
C HIS A 18 -21.39 9.93 0.71
N ILE A 19 -20.64 9.26 -0.18
CA ILE A 19 -20.76 7.83 -0.46
C ILE A 19 -19.81 7.08 0.49
N ARG A 20 -20.32 6.05 1.16
CA ARG A 20 -19.54 5.15 2.03
C ARG A 20 -19.79 3.71 1.66
N LEU A 21 -18.77 2.86 1.82
CA LEU A 21 -18.87 1.43 1.59
C LEU A 21 -19.58 0.77 2.78
N LYS A 22 -20.47 -0.21 2.50
CA LYS A 22 -21.11 -0.99 3.57
C LYS A 22 -20.09 -1.89 4.28
N PRO A 23 -20.31 -2.22 5.57
CA PRO A 23 -19.36 -3.02 6.37
C PRO A 23 -18.95 -4.34 5.71
N ASN A 24 -19.91 -5.08 5.12
CA ASN A 24 -19.63 -6.35 4.45
C ASN A 24 -18.64 -6.18 3.29
N LYS A 25 -18.86 -5.17 2.44
CA LYS A 25 -17.99 -4.93 1.29
C LYS A 25 -16.65 -4.31 1.70
N ALA A 26 -16.62 -3.53 2.77
CA ALA A 26 -15.38 -3.04 3.37
C ALA A 26 -14.50 -4.18 3.88
N LYS A 27 -15.09 -5.20 4.52
CA LYS A 27 -14.36 -6.39 4.94
C LYS A 27 -13.73 -7.12 3.75
N GLU A 28 -14.51 -7.35 2.69
CA GLU A 28 -13.99 -7.96 1.46
C GLU A 28 -12.84 -7.14 0.83
N LEU A 29 -12.94 -5.81 0.87
CA LEU A 29 -11.89 -4.92 0.37
C LEU A 29 -10.61 -5.07 1.21
N ILE A 30 -10.73 -5.10 2.54
CA ILE A 30 -9.59 -5.29 3.45
C ILE A 30 -8.90 -6.63 3.19
N GLU A 31 -9.67 -7.70 2.99
CA GLU A 31 -9.14 -9.02 2.66
C GLU A 31 -8.40 -9.02 1.32
N LYS A 32 -8.99 -8.40 0.28
CA LYS A 32 -8.32 -8.24 -1.03
C LYS A 32 -7.02 -7.44 -0.93
N ILE A 33 -7.01 -6.35 -0.15
CA ILE A 33 -5.80 -5.55 0.08
C ILE A 33 -4.74 -6.41 0.77
N ARG A 34 -5.10 -7.12 1.86
CA ARG A 34 -4.19 -8.01 2.57
C ARG A 34 -3.57 -9.06 1.66
N ASP A 35 -4.39 -9.72 0.86
CA ASP A 35 -3.94 -10.80 -0.03
C ASP A 35 -3.02 -10.25 -1.13
N ASN A 36 -3.30 -9.04 -1.63
CA ASN A 36 -2.41 -8.34 -2.56
C ASN A 36 -1.05 -8.00 -1.92
N PHE A 37 -1.03 -7.50 -0.69
CA PHE A 37 0.21 -7.21 0.04
C PHE A 37 1.06 -8.46 0.31
N ASN A 38 0.41 -9.61 0.48
CA ASN A 38 1.05 -10.91 0.70
C ASN A 38 1.45 -11.62 -0.60
N LYS A 39 1.00 -11.14 -1.76
CA LYS A 39 1.37 -11.68 -3.06
C LYS A 39 2.87 -11.52 -3.28
N ARG A 40 3.50 -12.58 -3.81
CA ARG A 40 4.93 -12.63 -4.10
C ARG A 40 5.23 -12.19 -5.52
N TYR A 41 6.32 -11.44 -5.66
CA TYR A 41 6.85 -10.92 -6.91
C TYR A 41 8.34 -11.23 -6.99
N VAL A 42 8.83 -11.47 -8.20
CA VAL A 42 10.27 -11.62 -8.44
C VAL A 42 10.87 -10.23 -8.56
N LEU A 43 11.78 -9.89 -7.65
CA LEU A 43 12.57 -8.68 -7.68
C LEU A 43 14.04 -9.04 -7.48
N LYS A 44 14.91 -8.59 -8.39
CA LYS A 44 16.37 -8.89 -8.35
C LYS A 44 16.67 -10.40 -8.19
N GLY A 45 15.87 -11.25 -8.83
CA GLY A 45 16.04 -12.72 -8.81
C GLY A 45 15.54 -13.43 -7.55
N LYS A 46 14.94 -12.71 -6.58
CA LYS A 46 14.37 -13.30 -5.36
C LYS A 46 12.87 -13.03 -5.26
N GLN A 47 12.15 -13.94 -4.61
CA GLN A 47 10.72 -13.79 -4.34
C GLN A 47 10.52 -12.91 -3.10
N HIS A 48 9.84 -11.78 -3.28
CA HIS A 48 9.49 -10.85 -2.20
C HIS A 48 7.98 -10.61 -2.19
N THR A 49 7.39 -10.48 -1.01
CA THR A 49 6.01 -9.98 -0.89
C THR A 49 5.97 -8.49 -1.21
N LEU A 50 4.86 -7.99 -1.71
CA LEU A 50 4.68 -6.56 -1.94
C LEU A 50 4.90 -5.76 -0.65
N LYS A 51 4.45 -6.28 0.50
CA LYS A 51 4.73 -5.71 1.82
C LYS A 51 6.23 -5.48 2.06
N ASN A 52 7.07 -6.48 1.78
CA ASN A 52 8.52 -6.38 2.00
C ASN A 52 9.15 -5.39 1.02
N ILE A 53 8.70 -5.38 -0.24
CA ILE A 53 9.18 -4.42 -1.24
C ILE A 53 8.89 -2.98 -0.78
N THR A 54 7.66 -2.69 -0.35
CA THR A 54 7.29 -1.34 0.12
C THR A 54 8.10 -0.95 1.36
N PHE A 55 8.31 -1.88 2.29
CA PHE A 55 9.12 -1.63 3.49
C PHE A 55 10.56 -1.24 3.14
N GLU A 56 11.22 -2.01 2.27
CA GLU A 56 12.59 -1.69 1.86
C GLU A 56 12.66 -0.36 1.09
N ASN A 57 11.67 -0.05 0.24
CA ASN A 57 11.64 1.24 -0.46
C ASN A 57 11.54 2.44 0.51
N VAL A 58 10.72 2.34 1.56
CA VAL A 58 10.63 3.40 2.58
C VAL A 58 11.95 3.51 3.36
N ARG A 59 12.57 2.37 3.68
CA ARG A 59 13.87 2.33 4.37
C ARG A 59 14.98 2.94 3.51
N GLU A 60 15.07 2.58 2.24
CA GLU A 60 16.03 3.17 1.28
C GLU A 60 15.80 4.67 1.13
N PHE A 61 14.54 5.11 1.03
CA PHE A 61 14.20 6.53 0.97
C PHE A 61 14.63 7.29 2.23
N SER A 62 14.43 6.72 3.43
CA SER A 62 14.90 7.31 4.68
C SER A 62 16.42 7.45 4.71
N ASN A 63 17.14 6.38 4.39
CA ASN A 63 18.60 6.38 4.39
C ASN A 63 19.18 7.36 3.36
N CYS A 64 18.53 7.53 2.21
CA CYS A 64 18.92 8.53 1.22
C CYS A 64 18.83 9.96 1.78
N ARG A 65 17.81 10.26 2.58
CA ARG A 65 17.71 11.56 3.28
C ARG A 65 18.80 11.73 4.33
N ASP A 66 19.09 10.66 5.09
CA ASP A 66 20.12 10.70 6.13
C ASP A 66 21.53 10.89 5.55
N ASN A 67 21.83 10.26 4.40
CA ASN A 67 23.11 10.44 3.71
C ASN A 67 23.28 11.84 3.08
N ASN A 68 22.19 12.51 2.71
CA ASN A 68 22.22 13.91 2.27
C ASN A 68 22.33 14.92 3.43
N LEU A 69 22.12 14.47 4.68
CA LEU A 69 22.23 15.29 5.90
C LEU A 69 23.56 15.10 6.65
N ARG A 70 24.36 14.08 6.32
CA ARG A 70 25.73 13.98 6.81
C ARG A 70 26.59 14.99 6.05
N PRO A 71 27.10 16.07 6.68
CA PRO A 71 28.10 16.90 6.03
C PRO A 71 29.30 16.00 5.69
N ILE A 72 29.85 16.18 4.50
CA ILE A 72 30.96 15.39 3.92
C ILE A 72 32.27 15.53 4.74
N ASN A 73 32.27 16.29 5.85
CA ASN A 73 33.46 16.53 6.65
C ASN A 73 33.23 16.10 8.10
N SER A 74 33.54 14.84 8.42
CA SER A 74 33.91 14.45 9.80
C SER A 74 35.17 13.59 9.82
N ASP A 75 36.14 13.93 8.99
CA ASP A 75 37.52 13.50 9.16
C ASP A 75 38.33 14.73 9.58
N ALA A 76 38.48 14.90 10.90
CA ALA A 76 39.42 15.80 11.55
C ALA A 76 40.19 15.01 12.60
#